data_AF-A0A958DJG6-F1
#
_entry.id   AF-A0A958DJG6-F1
#
_cell.length_a   1.000
_cell.length_b   1.000
_cell.length_c   1.000
_cell.angle_alpha   90.00
_cell.angle_beta   90.00
_cell.angle_gamma   90.00
#
_symmetry.space_group_name_H-M   'P 1'
#
loop_
_entity.id
_entity.type
_entity.pdbx_description
1 polymer ?
#
loop_
_entity_poly.entity_id
_entity_poly.type
_entity_poly.pdbx_seq_one_letter_code
_entity_poly.pdbx_strand_id
1 'polypeptide(L)'
;ARHWRSAAVIGGLMLLGGNGSVAWAEQRVPSGIAALVIATVPLWIVLLAWLWQKGARPGLRVVAGLGLGFAGIFLLVNQGPGAGEAALDTTGILVLLLAALSWAIGSLYSRTAPQPGQPLLAVAMQMLAGGIFLVLAGSAGGEWQLLQPAAISGKSLLAWAYLLVFGSMLGFSCYIWLLRVAPPEQAASYAYVNPVVAVFLGWFLADEVLTWQTLLASAVIITAVILLTRRKQAAKAAPQGDETRPETAAVLQTESIQQT
;
A
#
# COMPACT_ATOMS: atom_id res chain seq x y z
N ALA A 1 -18.04 17.84 -10.11
CA ALA A 1 -18.74 16.56 -9.90
C ALA A 1 -17.87 15.33 -10.16
N ARG A 2 -17.22 15.19 -11.34
CA ARG A 2 -16.45 13.99 -11.71
C ARG A 2 -15.31 13.64 -10.74
N HIS A 3 -14.53 14.63 -10.28
CA HIS A 3 -13.46 14.42 -9.30
C HIS A 3 -13.95 13.93 -7.94
N TRP A 4 -15.09 14.45 -7.43
CA TRP A 4 -15.69 13.97 -6.18
C TRP A 4 -16.18 12.54 -6.27
N ARG A 5 -16.74 12.12 -7.42
CA ARG A 5 -17.12 10.72 -7.64
C ARG A 5 -15.90 9.79 -7.65
N SER A 6 -14.83 10.17 -8.34
CA SER A 6 -13.57 9.43 -8.30
C SER A 6 -13.02 9.34 -6.88
N ALA A 7 -12.96 10.48 -6.17
CA ALA A 7 -12.46 10.55 -4.81
C ALA A 7 -13.28 9.70 -3.83
N ALA A 8 -14.61 9.65 -3.99
CA ALA A 8 -15.48 8.79 -3.22
C ALA A 8 -15.17 7.30 -3.45
N VAL A 9 -15.07 6.86 -4.71
CA VAL A 9 -14.74 5.45 -5.00
C VAL A 9 -13.36 5.08 -4.45
N ILE A 10 -12.36 5.94 -4.65
CA ILE A 10 -10.99 5.68 -4.18
C ILE A 10 -10.93 5.69 -2.65
N GLY A 11 -11.51 6.70 -2.01
CA GLY A 11 -11.57 6.82 -0.54
C GLY A 11 -12.36 5.68 0.10
N GLY A 12 -13.46 5.24 -0.51
CA GLY A 12 -14.23 4.08 -0.06
C GLY A 12 -13.44 2.77 -0.16
N LEU A 13 -12.75 2.52 -1.27
CA LEU A 13 -11.96 1.31 -1.43
C LEU A 13 -10.71 1.29 -0.54
N MET A 14 -9.98 2.41 -0.46
CA MET A 14 -8.70 2.46 0.25
C MET A 14 -8.86 2.76 1.74
N LEU A 15 -9.71 3.72 2.13
CA LEU A 15 -9.86 4.09 3.55
C LEU A 15 -10.92 3.27 4.27
N LEU A 16 -12.14 3.15 3.74
CA LEU A 16 -13.15 2.31 4.39
C LEU A 16 -12.79 0.82 4.22
N GLY A 17 -12.68 0.34 2.99
CA GLY A 17 -12.40 -1.06 2.71
C GLY A 17 -10.97 -1.49 3.05
N GLY A 18 -10.00 -0.58 3.06
CA GLY A 18 -8.63 -0.86 3.48
C GLY A 18 -8.45 -0.60 4.97
N ASN A 19 -8.19 0.66 5.36
CA ASN A 19 -7.89 1.02 6.75
C ASN A 19 -9.01 0.68 7.74
N GLY A 20 -10.28 0.87 7.39
CA GLY A 20 -11.41 0.52 8.26
C GLY A 20 -11.49 -0.97 8.55
N SER A 21 -11.31 -1.80 7.52
CA SER A 21 -11.23 -3.25 7.68
C SER A 21 -10.01 -3.69 8.48
N VAL A 22 -8.86 -3.02 8.34
CA VAL A 22 -7.69 -3.25 9.20
C VAL A 22 -8.00 -2.92 10.65
N ALA A 23 -8.54 -1.73 10.92
CA ALA A 23 -8.88 -1.29 12.29
C ALA A 23 -9.89 -2.22 12.98
N TRP A 24 -10.81 -2.81 12.22
CA TRP A 24 -11.71 -3.83 12.74
C TRP A 24 -11.01 -5.16 13.00
N ALA A 25 -10.15 -5.62 12.07
CA ALA A 25 -9.46 -6.89 12.19
C ALA A 25 -8.39 -6.90 13.30
N GLU A 26 -7.73 -5.76 13.57
CA GLU A 26 -6.75 -5.61 14.65
C GLU A 26 -7.35 -5.75 16.05
N GLN A 27 -8.68 -5.71 16.20
CA GLN A 27 -9.34 -6.07 17.46
C GLN A 27 -9.31 -7.58 17.74
N ARG A 28 -8.88 -8.39 16.76
CA ARG A 28 -8.94 -9.85 16.78
C ARG A 28 -7.65 -10.52 16.36
N VAL A 29 -6.80 -9.81 15.61
CA VAL A 29 -5.56 -10.31 15.04
C VAL A 29 -4.40 -9.45 15.55
N PRO A 30 -3.28 -10.05 15.98
CA PRO A 30 -2.10 -9.29 16.39
C PRO A 30 -1.61 -8.34 15.29
N SER A 31 -1.11 -7.18 15.68
CA SER A 31 -0.73 -6.09 14.76
C SER A 31 0.43 -6.49 13.84
N GLY A 32 1.39 -7.29 14.33
CA GLY A 32 2.47 -7.84 13.50
C GLY A 32 1.94 -8.74 12.39
N ILE A 33 0.95 -9.59 12.71
CA ILE A 33 0.28 -10.47 11.74
C ILE A 33 -0.53 -9.66 10.74
N ALA A 34 -1.27 -8.66 11.20
CA ALA A 34 -2.04 -7.76 10.33
C ALA A 34 -1.13 -7.08 9.31
N ALA A 35 0.01 -6.55 9.74
CA ALA A 35 0.99 -5.92 8.86
C ALA A 35 1.56 -6.89 7.80
N LEU A 36 1.81 -8.15 8.15
CA LEU A 36 2.26 -9.17 7.20
C LEU A 36 1.21 -9.49 6.14
N VAL A 37 -0.06 -9.61 6.53
CA VAL A 37 -1.15 -9.84 5.58
C VAL A 37 -1.32 -8.63 4.66
N ILE A 38 -1.27 -7.41 5.18
CA ILE A 38 -1.36 -6.19 4.36
C ILE A 38 -0.14 -6.00 3.46
N ALA A 39 1.04 -6.52 3.84
CA ALA A 39 2.22 -6.53 2.97
C ALA A 39 1.96 -7.25 1.62
N THR A 40 0.89 -8.02 1.51
CA THR A 40 0.51 -8.76 0.30
C THR A 40 -0.19 -7.88 -0.76
N VAL A 41 -0.49 -6.60 -0.47
CA VAL A 41 -1.09 -5.66 -1.44
C VAL A 41 -0.41 -5.68 -2.83
N PRO A 42 0.93 -5.71 -2.97
CA PRO A 42 1.58 -5.79 -4.28
C PRO A 42 1.23 -7.06 -5.07
N LEU A 43 0.96 -8.19 -4.41
CA LEU A 43 0.54 -9.44 -5.06
C LEU A 43 -0.83 -9.21 -5.73
N TRP A 44 -1.76 -8.61 -5.01
CA TRP A 44 -3.08 -8.26 -5.53
C TRP A 44 -3.01 -7.26 -6.68
N ILE A 45 -2.18 -6.22 -6.57
CA ILE A 45 -1.97 -5.25 -7.65
C ILE A 45 -1.49 -5.94 -8.93
N VAL A 46 -0.48 -6.81 -8.82
CA VAL A 46 0.09 -7.53 -9.97
C VAL A 46 -0.95 -8.48 -10.58
N LEU A 47 -1.65 -9.24 -9.75
CA LEU A 47 -2.69 -10.19 -10.16
C LEU A 47 -3.83 -9.46 -10.90
N LEU A 48 -4.35 -8.38 -10.32
CA LEU A 48 -5.43 -7.58 -10.90
C LEU A 48 -5.01 -6.85 -12.17
N ALA A 49 -3.79 -6.31 -12.24
CA ALA A 49 -3.27 -5.68 -13.44
C ALA A 49 -3.17 -6.68 -14.60
N TRP A 50 -2.75 -7.91 -14.32
CA TRP A 50 -2.73 -8.98 -15.31
C TRP A 50 -4.13 -9.39 -15.78
N LEU A 51 -5.06 -9.64 -14.84
CA LEU A 51 -6.41 -10.14 -15.15
C LEU A 51 -7.33 -9.09 -15.78
N TRP A 52 -7.30 -7.85 -15.28
CA TRP A 52 -8.26 -6.81 -15.66
C TRP A 52 -7.71 -5.89 -16.77
N GLN A 53 -6.46 -5.45 -16.69
CA GLN A 53 -5.93 -4.43 -17.60
C GLN A 53 -5.35 -5.01 -18.91
N LYS A 54 -5.61 -6.29 -19.21
CA LYS A 54 -5.01 -7.03 -20.34
C LYS A 54 -3.48 -6.87 -20.39
N GLY A 55 -2.85 -6.79 -19.21
CA GLY A 55 -1.40 -6.66 -19.10
C GLY A 55 -0.68 -7.84 -19.76
N ALA A 56 0.57 -7.63 -20.18
CA ALA A 56 1.41 -8.71 -20.69
C ALA A 56 1.45 -9.88 -19.70
N ARG A 57 1.45 -11.11 -20.23
CA ARG A 57 1.48 -12.33 -19.39
C ARG A 57 2.65 -12.23 -18.40
N PRO A 58 2.42 -12.48 -17.09
CA PRO A 58 3.45 -12.39 -16.08
C PRO A 58 4.56 -13.39 -16.40
N GLY A 59 5.80 -12.90 -16.42
CA GLY A 59 6.97 -13.78 -16.56
C GLY A 59 7.10 -14.74 -15.37
N LEU A 60 7.93 -15.78 -15.53
CA LEU A 60 8.10 -16.84 -14.52
C LEU A 60 8.42 -16.31 -13.12
N ARG A 61 9.20 -15.23 -13.01
CA ARG A 61 9.53 -14.57 -11.72
C ARG A 61 8.29 -14.03 -11.01
N VAL A 62 7.37 -13.46 -11.77
CA VAL A 62 6.13 -12.90 -11.23
C VAL A 62 5.20 -14.01 -10.77
N VAL A 63 5.06 -15.08 -11.56
CA VAL A 63 4.29 -16.26 -11.17
C VAL A 63 4.87 -16.91 -9.91
N ALA A 64 6.20 -17.07 -9.84
CA ALA A 64 6.87 -17.60 -8.65
C ALA A 64 6.67 -16.69 -7.42
N GLY A 65 6.75 -15.37 -7.59
CA GLY A 65 6.49 -14.41 -6.52
C GLY A 65 5.05 -14.48 -6.00
N LEU A 66 4.06 -14.58 -6.89
CA LEU A 66 2.65 -14.78 -6.50
C LEU A 66 2.47 -16.10 -5.75
N GLY A 67 3.02 -17.20 -6.28
CA GLY A 67 2.94 -18.51 -5.65
C GLY A 67 3.57 -18.54 -4.26
N LEU A 68 4.77 -17.98 -4.10
CA LEU A 68 5.45 -17.85 -2.80
C LEU A 68 4.63 -16.98 -1.84
N GLY A 69 4.06 -15.89 -2.32
CA GLY A 69 3.26 -14.99 -1.49
C GLY A 69 2.01 -15.65 -0.93
N PHE A 70 1.23 -16.34 -1.78
CA PHE A 70 0.06 -17.09 -1.32
C PHE A 70 0.44 -18.30 -0.45
N ALA A 71 1.55 -18.97 -0.74
CA ALA A 71 2.08 -20.02 0.14
C ALA A 71 2.47 -19.47 1.52
N GLY A 72 3.06 -18.27 1.57
CA GLY A 72 3.39 -17.57 2.81
C GLY A 72 2.13 -17.22 3.63
N ILE A 73 1.07 -16.72 2.99
CA ILE A 73 -0.22 -16.48 3.65
C ILE A 73 -0.80 -17.79 4.18
N PHE A 74 -0.82 -18.85 3.36
CA PHE A 74 -1.32 -20.16 3.79
C PHE A 74 -0.54 -20.70 4.99
N LEU A 75 0.79 -20.59 4.97
CA LEU A 75 1.65 -20.96 6.08
C LEU A 75 1.39 -20.12 7.33
N LEU A 76 1.12 -18.82 7.18
CA LEU A 76 0.82 -17.93 8.31
C LEU A 76 -0.47 -18.34 9.01
N VAL A 77 -1.51 -18.67 8.24
CA VAL A 77 -2.85 -19.01 8.73
C VAL A 77 -2.91 -20.43 9.28
N ASN A 78 -2.26 -21.38 8.61
CA ASN A 78 -2.35 -22.80 8.92
C ASN A 78 -1.37 -23.20 10.04
N GLN A 79 -1.56 -22.68 11.26
CA GLN A 79 -0.70 -22.96 12.44
C GLN A 79 -0.80 -24.42 12.95
N GLY A 80 -1.72 -25.22 12.38
CA GLY A 80 -1.85 -26.65 12.66
C GLY A 80 -2.64 -27.00 13.94
N PRO A 81 -2.99 -28.30 14.13
CA PRO A 81 -3.66 -28.77 15.33
C PRO A 81 -2.71 -28.69 16.53
N GLY A 82 -3.06 -27.90 17.56
CA GLY A 82 -2.23 -27.68 18.74
C GLY A 82 -1.76 -26.23 18.93
N ALA A 83 -2.13 -25.31 18.02
CA ALA A 83 -1.77 -23.91 18.13
C ALA A 83 -2.29 -23.23 19.41
N GLY A 84 -3.40 -23.69 20.00
CA GLY A 84 -3.94 -23.13 21.25
C GLY A 84 -4.13 -21.61 21.15
N GLU A 85 -3.46 -20.85 22.02
CA GLU A 85 -3.44 -19.38 22.01
C GLU A 85 -2.76 -18.75 20.77
N ALA A 86 -1.96 -19.52 20.02
CA ALA A 86 -1.35 -19.08 18.76
C ALA A 86 -2.27 -19.26 17.54
N ALA A 87 -3.49 -19.81 17.72
CA ALA A 87 -4.45 -19.91 16.64
C ALA A 87 -4.96 -18.51 16.25
N LEU A 88 -4.82 -18.16 14.98
CA LEU A 88 -5.26 -16.85 14.46
C LEU A 88 -6.76 -16.85 14.17
N ASP A 89 -7.44 -15.74 14.48
CA ASP A 89 -8.83 -15.55 14.05
C ASP A 89 -8.90 -15.52 12.51
N THR A 90 -9.43 -16.59 11.95
CA THR A 90 -9.57 -16.76 10.49
C THR A 90 -10.45 -15.66 9.90
N THR A 91 -11.45 -15.17 10.64
CA THR A 91 -12.32 -14.08 10.18
C THR A 91 -11.52 -12.79 10.03
N GLY A 92 -10.74 -12.42 11.05
CA GLY A 92 -9.85 -11.26 11.00
C GLY A 92 -8.84 -11.35 9.83
N ILE A 93 -8.23 -12.52 9.60
CA ILE A 93 -7.32 -12.71 8.46
C ILE A 93 -8.03 -12.55 7.11
N LEU A 94 -9.22 -13.13 6.95
CA LEU A 94 -10.00 -12.97 5.71
C LEU A 94 -10.37 -11.51 5.47
N VAL A 95 -10.75 -10.77 6.52
CA VAL A 95 -11.01 -9.33 6.44
C VAL A 95 -9.75 -8.56 6.04
N LEU A 96 -8.57 -8.91 6.58
CA LEU A 96 -7.29 -8.29 6.17
C LEU A 96 -6.93 -8.58 4.72
N LEU A 97 -7.20 -9.79 4.22
CA LEU A 97 -6.99 -10.14 2.81
C LEU A 97 -7.93 -9.34 1.90
N LEU A 98 -9.20 -9.20 2.29
CA LEU A 98 -10.16 -8.34 1.60
C LEU A 98 -9.75 -6.87 1.67
N ALA A 99 -9.17 -6.43 2.78
CA ALA A 99 -8.64 -5.08 2.92
C ALA A 99 -7.49 -4.81 1.96
N ALA A 100 -6.53 -5.75 1.88
CA ALA A 100 -5.42 -5.68 0.92
C ALA A 100 -5.92 -5.67 -0.54
N LEU A 101 -6.93 -6.50 -0.85
CA LEU A 101 -7.57 -6.55 -2.16
C LEU A 101 -8.29 -5.23 -2.49
N SER A 102 -9.10 -4.72 -1.57
CA SER A 102 -9.83 -3.45 -1.72
C SER A 102 -8.86 -2.29 -1.97
N TRP A 103 -7.77 -2.24 -1.20
CA TRP A 103 -6.70 -1.27 -1.38
C TRP A 103 -6.06 -1.37 -2.76
N ALA A 104 -5.76 -2.60 -3.23
CA ALA A 104 -5.17 -2.83 -4.54
C ALA A 104 -6.10 -2.36 -5.69
N ILE A 105 -7.40 -2.67 -5.59
CA ILE A 105 -8.41 -2.21 -6.56
C ILE A 105 -8.48 -0.69 -6.57
N GLY A 106 -8.58 -0.06 -5.40
CA GLY A 106 -8.59 1.40 -5.27
C GLY A 106 -7.33 2.07 -5.83
N SER A 107 -6.17 1.45 -5.60
CA SER A 107 -4.87 1.92 -6.12
C SER A 107 -4.75 1.80 -7.64
N LEU A 108 -5.31 0.74 -8.24
CA LEU A 108 -5.33 0.60 -9.70
C LEU A 108 -6.33 1.56 -10.34
N TYR A 109 -7.51 1.69 -9.75
CA TYR A 109 -8.54 2.62 -10.22
C TYR A 109 -8.06 4.08 -10.15
N SER A 110 -7.37 4.47 -9.06
CA SER A 110 -6.90 5.86 -8.87
C SER A 110 -5.93 6.34 -9.95
N ARG A 111 -5.23 5.43 -10.65
CA ARG A 111 -4.32 5.74 -11.76
C ARG A 111 -5.04 6.15 -13.03
N THR A 112 -6.24 5.63 -13.27
CA THR A 112 -7.03 5.89 -14.48
C THR A 112 -8.22 6.82 -14.21
N ALA A 113 -8.60 6.98 -12.94
CA ALA A 113 -9.71 7.82 -12.55
C ALA A 113 -9.39 9.32 -12.77
N PRO A 114 -10.39 10.13 -13.15
CA PRO A 114 -10.26 11.58 -13.23
C PRO A 114 -9.93 12.18 -11.86
N GLN A 115 -8.81 12.89 -11.75
CA GLN A 115 -8.30 13.51 -10.54
C GLN A 115 -8.06 15.01 -10.78
N PRO A 116 -8.13 15.86 -9.73
CA PRO A 116 -7.72 17.25 -9.86
C PRO A 116 -6.23 17.36 -10.19
N GLY A 117 -5.84 18.43 -10.89
CA GLY A 117 -4.44 18.64 -11.30
C GLY A 117 -3.46 18.86 -10.14
N GLN A 118 -3.96 19.21 -8.95
CA GLN A 118 -3.15 19.35 -7.75
C GLN A 118 -3.19 18.05 -6.91
N PRO A 119 -2.05 17.36 -6.71
CA PRO A 119 -2.02 16.09 -5.98
C PRO A 119 -2.51 16.19 -4.54
N LEU A 120 -2.21 17.29 -3.85
CA LEU A 120 -2.67 17.52 -2.47
C LEU A 120 -4.20 17.61 -2.41
N LEU A 121 -4.82 18.29 -3.39
CA LEU A 121 -6.28 18.37 -3.49
C LEU A 121 -6.89 16.98 -3.74
N ALA A 122 -6.27 16.16 -4.60
CA ALA A 122 -6.74 14.79 -4.87
C ALA A 122 -6.76 13.95 -3.58
N VAL A 123 -5.67 13.99 -2.80
CA VAL A 123 -5.55 13.28 -1.53
C VAL A 123 -6.57 13.79 -0.52
N ALA A 124 -6.69 15.11 -0.35
CA ALA A 124 -7.65 15.71 0.58
C ALA A 124 -9.10 15.30 0.27
N MET A 125 -9.49 15.29 -1.01
CA MET A 125 -10.83 14.85 -1.42
C MET A 125 -11.07 13.37 -1.11
N GLN A 126 -10.07 12.51 -1.33
CA GLN A 126 -10.16 11.08 -1.02
C GLN A 126 -10.23 10.82 0.48
N MET A 127 -9.42 11.53 1.27
CA MET A 127 -9.44 11.44 2.73
C MET A 127 -10.76 11.89 3.32
N LEU A 128 -11.31 13.01 2.84
CA LEU A 128 -12.61 13.49 3.29
C LEU A 128 -13.73 12.50 2.95
N ALA A 129 -13.77 12.00 1.71
CA ALA A 129 -14.79 11.04 1.30
C ALA A 129 -14.68 9.70 2.06
N GLY A 130 -13.47 9.17 2.19
CA GLY A 130 -13.23 7.94 2.95
C GLY A 130 -13.52 8.10 4.45
N GLY A 131 -13.17 9.25 5.04
CA GLY A 131 -13.50 9.57 6.43
C GLY A 131 -15.00 9.65 6.68
N ILE A 132 -15.77 10.27 5.77
CA ILE A 132 -17.24 10.28 5.82
C ILE A 132 -17.78 8.84 5.78
N PHE A 133 -17.26 8.00 4.87
CA PHE A 133 -17.68 6.61 4.80
C PHE A 133 -17.35 5.79 6.04
N LEU A 134 -16.19 6.02 6.66
CA LEU A 134 -15.83 5.40 7.94
C LEU A 134 -16.80 5.82 9.06
N VAL A 135 -17.10 7.12 9.16
CA VAL A 135 -18.09 7.62 10.15
C VAL A 135 -19.46 7.01 9.90
N LEU A 136 -19.93 6.95 8.65
CA LEU A 136 -21.21 6.33 8.32
C LEU A 136 -21.23 4.84 8.63
N ALA A 137 -20.16 4.11 8.30
CA ALA A 137 -20.04 2.68 8.59
C ALA A 137 -20.02 2.41 10.09
N GLY A 138 -19.22 3.14 10.87
CA GLY A 138 -19.19 3.03 12.33
C GLY A 138 -20.53 3.41 12.97
N SER A 139 -21.20 4.44 12.43
CA SER A 139 -22.54 4.84 12.86
C SER A 139 -23.56 3.73 12.64
N ALA A 140 -23.57 3.14 11.43
CA ALA A 140 -24.47 2.05 11.07
C ALA A 140 -24.12 0.75 11.83
N GLY A 141 -22.85 0.55 12.19
CA GLY A 141 -22.36 -0.53 13.04
C GLY A 141 -22.69 -0.36 14.52
N GLY A 142 -23.29 0.76 14.93
CA GLY A 142 -23.70 1.02 16.31
C GLY A 142 -22.56 1.44 17.24
N GLU A 143 -21.40 1.86 16.70
CA GLU A 143 -20.22 2.20 17.51
C GLU A 143 -20.45 3.37 18.47
N TRP A 144 -21.43 4.24 18.18
CA TRP A 144 -21.84 5.30 19.10
C TRP A 144 -22.32 4.79 20.46
N GLN A 145 -22.88 3.59 20.51
CA GLN A 145 -23.35 2.96 21.77
C GLN A 145 -22.19 2.40 22.59
N LEU A 146 -21.07 2.09 21.93
CA LEU A 146 -19.83 1.63 22.57
C LEU A 146 -18.99 2.81 23.08
N LEU A 147 -19.24 4.03 22.59
CA LEU A 147 -18.51 5.22 22.99
C LEU A 147 -18.88 5.62 24.42
N GLN A 148 -17.96 5.39 25.35
CA GLN A 148 -18.04 5.88 26.72
C GLN A 148 -17.02 7.00 26.90
N PRO A 149 -17.42 8.29 26.88
CA PRO A 149 -16.47 9.41 26.98
C PRO A 149 -15.56 9.34 28.21
N ALA A 150 -16.09 8.84 29.33
CA ALA A 150 -15.33 8.65 30.57
C ALA A 150 -14.26 7.55 30.49
N ALA A 151 -14.38 6.61 29.55
CA ALA A 151 -13.41 5.52 29.33
C ALA A 151 -12.29 5.91 28.34
N ILE A 152 -12.34 7.11 27.74
CA ILE A 152 -11.29 7.59 26.84
C ILE A 152 -10.05 7.92 27.67
N SER A 153 -9.11 6.97 27.70
CA SER A 153 -7.87 7.15 28.44
C SER A 153 -6.96 8.19 27.78
N GLY A 154 -6.09 8.82 28.57
CA GLY A 154 -5.04 9.70 28.03
C GLY A 154 -4.11 8.96 27.04
N LYS A 155 -3.88 7.65 27.26
CA LYS A 155 -3.11 6.81 26.33
C LYS A 155 -3.79 6.71 24.96
N SER A 156 -5.11 6.49 24.93
CA SER A 156 -5.89 6.41 23.69
C SER A 156 -5.85 7.74 22.93
N LEU A 157 -5.98 8.87 23.65
CA LEU A 157 -5.91 10.19 23.04
C LEU A 157 -4.52 10.51 22.47
N LEU A 158 -3.45 10.16 23.20
CA LEU A 158 -2.08 10.30 22.70
C LEU A 158 -1.82 9.40 21.48
N ALA A 159 -2.29 8.15 21.50
CA ALA A 159 -2.15 7.24 20.37
C ALA A 159 -2.89 7.76 19.13
N TRP A 160 -4.12 8.25 19.29
CA TRP A 160 -4.88 8.87 18.21
C TRP A 160 -4.18 10.13 17.67
N ALA A 161 -3.72 11.02 18.55
CA ALA A 161 -2.99 12.22 18.15
C ALA A 161 -1.66 11.89 17.44
N TYR A 162 -0.97 10.84 17.90
CA TYR A 162 0.24 10.32 17.25
C TYR A 162 -0.05 9.85 15.83
N LEU A 163 -1.09 9.03 15.62
CA LEU A 163 -1.48 8.55 14.29
C LEU A 163 -1.96 9.68 13.36
N LEU A 164 -2.65 10.69 13.92
CA LEU A 164 -3.06 11.88 13.19
C LEU A 164 -1.83 12.67 12.69
N VAL A 165 -0.89 13.00 13.58
CA VAL A 165 0.24 13.87 13.25
C VAL A 165 1.34 13.11 12.50
N PHE A 166 1.86 12.02 13.08
CA PHE A 166 2.99 11.29 12.52
C PHE A 166 2.55 10.32 11.43
N GLY A 167 1.52 9.52 11.70
CA GLY A 167 1.05 8.51 10.76
C GLY A 167 0.42 9.12 9.50
N SER A 168 -0.33 10.21 9.66
CA SER A 168 -1.07 10.83 8.56
C SER A 168 -0.38 12.09 8.04
N MET A 169 -0.38 13.19 8.79
CA MET A 169 0.08 14.48 8.27
C MET A 169 1.54 14.47 7.83
N LEU A 170 2.45 14.05 8.72
CA LEU A 170 3.88 14.00 8.44
C LEU A 170 4.21 12.85 7.48
N GLY A 171 3.72 11.64 7.74
CA GLY A 171 3.95 10.46 6.91
C GLY A 171 3.57 10.67 5.45
N PHE A 172 2.34 11.13 5.17
CA PHE A 172 1.91 11.40 3.80
C PHE A 172 2.69 12.57 3.18
N SER A 173 2.99 13.62 3.93
CA SER A 173 3.78 14.76 3.40
C SER A 173 5.19 14.33 3.01
N CYS A 174 5.87 13.57 3.87
CA CYS A 174 7.18 13.00 3.59
C CYS A 174 7.13 12.04 2.40
N TYR A 175 6.11 11.19 2.29
CA TYR A 175 5.95 10.28 1.16
C TYR A 175 5.76 11.04 -0.17
N ILE A 176 4.88 12.05 -0.21
CA ILE A 176 4.66 12.87 -1.40
C ILE A 176 5.93 13.66 -1.77
N TRP A 177 6.66 14.17 -0.78
CA TRP A 177 7.95 14.81 -1.02
C TRP A 177 8.98 13.81 -1.57
N LEU A 178 9.08 12.61 -0.97
CA LEU A 178 10.01 11.56 -1.39
C LEU A 178 9.76 11.13 -2.83
N LEU A 179 8.50 11.00 -3.24
CA LEU A 179 8.14 10.70 -4.63
C LEU A 179 8.59 11.77 -5.64
N ARG A 180 8.89 13.00 -5.19
CA ARG A 180 9.39 14.08 -6.06
C ARG A 180 10.91 14.09 -6.15
N VAL A 181 11.61 13.64 -5.11
CA VAL A 181 13.08 13.77 -5.01
C VAL A 181 13.82 12.44 -5.16
N ALA A 182 13.14 11.31 -5.01
CA ALA A 182 13.74 9.98 -5.08
C ALA A 182 13.07 9.11 -6.16
N PRO A 183 13.80 8.12 -6.72
CA PRO A 183 13.21 7.13 -7.60
C PRO A 183 12.04 6.40 -6.92
N PRO A 184 10.92 6.14 -7.62
CA PRO A 184 9.76 5.43 -7.06
C PRO A 184 10.10 4.07 -6.44
N GLU A 185 11.14 3.40 -6.94
CA GLU A 185 11.65 2.14 -6.41
C GLU A 185 12.22 2.27 -4.99
N GLN A 186 12.89 3.39 -4.69
CA GLN A 186 13.37 3.71 -3.34
C GLN A 186 12.20 4.12 -2.45
N ALA A 187 11.27 4.90 -2.99
CA ALA A 187 10.05 5.29 -2.28
C ALA A 187 9.13 4.09 -1.98
N ALA A 188 9.29 2.95 -2.66
CA ALA A 188 8.55 1.71 -2.36
C ALA A 188 9.22 0.84 -1.29
N SER A 189 10.45 1.17 -0.85
CA SER A 189 11.21 0.36 0.11
C SER A 189 10.54 0.23 1.48
N TYR A 190 9.74 1.23 1.89
CA TYR A 190 8.99 1.18 3.14
C TYR A 190 8.04 -0.03 3.18
N ALA A 191 7.51 -0.47 2.03
CA ALA A 191 6.61 -1.62 1.97
C ALA A 191 7.27 -2.94 2.42
N TYR A 192 8.61 -3.03 2.37
CA TYR A 192 9.35 -4.20 2.88
C TYR A 192 9.77 -4.03 4.34
N VAL A 193 10.04 -2.81 4.76
CA VAL A 193 10.51 -2.50 6.12
C VAL A 193 9.34 -2.52 7.11
N ASN A 194 8.18 -2.00 6.72
CA ASN A 194 7.03 -1.86 7.61
C ASN A 194 6.58 -3.18 8.27
N PRO A 195 6.44 -4.31 7.56
CA PRO A 195 6.02 -5.55 8.20
C PRO A 195 7.07 -6.10 9.18
N VAL A 196 8.36 -5.93 8.87
CA VAL A 196 9.46 -6.34 9.77
C VAL A 196 9.43 -5.51 11.05
N VAL A 197 9.28 -4.20 10.91
CA VAL A 197 9.18 -3.28 12.06
C VAL A 197 7.91 -3.57 12.87
N ALA A 198 6.77 -3.82 12.22
CA ALA A 198 5.51 -4.13 12.90
C ALA A 198 5.61 -5.43 13.70
N VAL A 199 6.15 -6.50 13.13
CA VAL A 199 6.38 -7.77 13.85
C VAL A 199 7.33 -7.58 15.02
N PHE A 200 8.42 -6.83 14.84
CA PHE A 200 9.38 -6.55 15.91
C PHE A 200 8.75 -5.73 17.05
N LEU A 201 8.02 -4.66 16.72
CA LEU A 201 7.36 -3.82 17.71
C LEU A 201 6.19 -4.52 18.39
N GLY A 202 5.44 -5.36 17.68
CA GLY A 202 4.37 -6.19 18.25
C GLY A 202 4.93 -7.14 19.31
N TRP A 203 6.04 -7.82 18.99
CA TRP A 203 6.74 -8.67 19.96
C TRP A 203 7.34 -7.88 21.14
N PHE A 204 7.97 -6.73 20.87
CA PHE A 204 8.71 -5.98 21.89
C PHE A 204 7.84 -5.11 22.80
N LEU A 205 6.75 -4.52 22.27
CA LEU A 205 5.92 -3.54 22.99
C LEU A 205 4.51 -4.04 23.32
N ALA A 206 4.01 -5.04 22.59
CA ALA A 206 2.66 -5.57 22.74
C ALA A 206 2.64 -7.03 23.21
N ASP A 207 3.80 -7.57 23.60
CA ASP A 207 3.98 -8.94 24.08
C ASP A 207 3.39 -10.01 23.12
N GLU A 208 3.40 -9.72 21.81
CA GLU A 208 2.87 -10.63 20.79
C GLU A 208 3.76 -11.89 20.67
N VAL A 209 3.13 -13.07 20.71
CA VAL A 209 3.84 -14.35 20.63
C VAL A 209 4.30 -14.62 19.19
N LEU A 210 5.62 -14.65 18.98
CA LEU A 210 6.22 -15.04 17.71
C LEU A 210 6.57 -16.51 17.68
N THR A 211 5.77 -17.29 16.95
CA THR A 211 6.10 -18.69 16.67
C THR A 211 7.14 -18.78 15.56
N TRP A 212 7.89 -19.90 15.54
CA TRP A 212 8.82 -20.19 14.45
C TRP A 212 8.12 -20.19 13.08
N GLN A 213 6.88 -20.67 13.04
CA GLN A 213 6.06 -20.66 11.84
C GLN A 213 5.70 -19.25 11.38
N THR A 214 5.35 -18.35 12.29
CA THR A 214 5.13 -16.92 11.98
C THR A 214 6.39 -16.28 11.40
N LEU A 215 7.56 -16.57 11.95
CA LEU A 215 8.84 -16.06 11.41
C LEU A 215 9.12 -16.61 10.00
N LEU A 216 8.91 -17.90 9.79
CA LEU A 216 9.08 -18.52 8.47
C LEU A 216 8.11 -17.94 7.44
N ALA A 217 6.82 -17.82 7.79
CA ALA A 217 5.81 -17.20 6.95
C ALA A 217 6.16 -15.74 6.62
N SER A 218 6.63 -14.98 7.61
CA SER A 218 7.10 -13.60 7.43
C SER A 218 8.21 -13.53 6.38
N ALA A 219 9.23 -14.38 6.52
CA ALA A 219 10.35 -14.44 5.58
C ALA A 219 9.87 -14.78 4.15
N VAL A 220 8.95 -15.74 4.01
CA VAL A 220 8.38 -16.13 2.72
C VAL A 220 7.57 -15.00 2.08
N ILE A 221 6.68 -14.36 2.84
CA ILE A 221 5.84 -13.23 2.36
C ILE A 221 6.73 -12.06 1.94
N ILE A 222 7.68 -11.66 2.77
CA ILE A 222 8.59 -10.54 2.46
C ILE A 222 9.42 -10.87 1.21
N THR A 223 9.93 -12.08 1.08
CA THR A 223 10.67 -12.52 -0.11
C THR A 223 9.80 -12.45 -1.36
N ALA A 224 8.55 -12.93 -1.29
CA ALA A 224 7.59 -12.86 -2.39
C ALA A 224 7.32 -11.41 -2.83
N VAL A 225 7.09 -10.53 -1.85
CA VAL A 225 6.85 -9.10 -2.10
C VAL A 225 8.09 -8.45 -2.75
N ILE A 226 9.29 -8.73 -2.24
CA ILE A 226 10.56 -8.24 -2.82
C ILE A 226 10.72 -8.72 -4.27
N LEU A 227 10.44 -9.99 -4.55
CA LEU A 227 10.53 -10.56 -5.90
C LEU A 227 9.58 -9.87 -6.89
N LEU A 228 8.37 -9.51 -6.44
CA LEU A 228 7.35 -8.88 -7.28
C LEU A 228 7.57 -7.39 -7.53
N THR A 229 8.23 -6.73 -6.59
CA THR A 229 8.43 -5.28 -6.60
C THR A 229 9.78 -4.86 -7.15
N ARG A 230 10.79 -5.73 -7.09
CA ARG A 230 12.07 -5.54 -7.79
C ARG A 230 11.87 -5.66 -9.31
N ARG A 231 11.62 -4.55 -9.97
CA ARG A 231 11.58 -4.49 -11.44
C ARG A 231 12.99 -4.76 -11.97
N LYS A 232 13.10 -5.67 -12.94
CA LYS A 232 14.35 -5.95 -13.66
C LYS A 232 14.75 -4.66 -14.40
N GLN A 233 15.78 -3.96 -13.91
CA GLN A 233 16.43 -2.79 -14.55
C GLN A 233 16.94 -3.03 -15.99
N ALA A 234 16.71 -4.20 -16.58
CA ALA A 234 17.41 -4.69 -17.77
C ALA A 234 16.70 -4.45 -19.11
N ALA A 235 15.80 -3.45 -19.22
CA ALA A 235 15.14 -3.12 -20.50
C ALA A 235 15.18 -1.63 -20.86
N LYS A 236 16.02 -0.82 -20.19
CA LYS A 236 16.24 0.58 -20.53
C LYS A 236 17.73 0.92 -20.69
N ALA A 237 18.50 -0.04 -21.19
CA ALA A 237 19.86 0.15 -21.69
C ALA A 237 19.97 -0.48 -23.09
N ALA A 238 19.04 -0.14 -23.98
CA ALA A 238 19.38 -0.08 -25.39
C ALA A 238 19.88 1.36 -25.61
N PRO A 239 21.12 1.58 -26.06
CA PRO A 239 21.53 2.90 -26.50
C PRO A 239 20.55 3.30 -27.60
N GLN A 240 19.82 4.40 -27.40
CA GLN A 240 19.25 5.11 -28.53
C GLN A 240 20.42 5.40 -29.47
N GLY A 241 20.38 4.77 -30.63
CA GLY A 241 21.35 4.98 -31.69
C GLY A 241 21.51 6.48 -31.91
N ASP A 242 22.76 6.86 -31.99
CA ASP A 242 23.29 8.09 -32.52
C ASP A 242 22.56 8.49 -33.82
N GLU A 243 21.44 9.21 -33.70
CA GLU A 243 20.95 10.06 -34.77
C GLU A 243 21.73 11.37 -34.67
N THR A 244 22.90 11.35 -35.30
CA THR A 244 23.60 12.54 -35.76
C THR A 244 22.59 13.46 -36.46
N ARG A 245 22.17 14.53 -35.80
CA ARG A 245 21.45 15.63 -36.44
C ARG A 245 22.47 16.76 -36.70
N PRO A 246 22.93 16.96 -37.96
CA PRO A 246 23.75 18.11 -38.29
C PRO A 246 22.82 19.31 -38.46
N GLU A 247 22.53 20.03 -37.37
CA GLU A 247 21.67 21.23 -37.42
C GLU A 247 22.34 22.48 -36.83
N THR A 248 23.68 22.53 -36.87
CA THR A 248 24.44 23.73 -36.45
C THR A 248 25.20 24.40 -37.60
N ALA A 249 25.18 23.84 -38.81
CA ALA A 249 25.86 24.46 -39.96
C ALA A 249 25.03 25.54 -40.70
N ALA A 250 23.70 25.59 -40.49
CA ALA A 250 22.83 26.51 -41.25
C ALA A 250 22.61 27.90 -40.60
N VAL A 251 23.03 28.10 -39.34
CA VAL A 251 22.82 29.38 -38.63
C VAL A 251 23.98 30.36 -38.81
N LEU A 252 25.18 29.86 -39.14
CA LEU A 252 26.37 30.72 -39.31
C LEU A 252 26.55 31.27 -40.74
N GLN A 253 25.78 30.80 -41.73
CA GLN A 253 25.81 31.36 -43.10
C GLN A 253 24.83 32.50 -43.32
N THR A 254 23.84 32.68 -42.44
CA THR A 254 22.85 33.77 -42.57
C THR A 254 23.38 35.08 -41.99
N GLU A 255 24.33 35.04 -41.04
CA GLU A 255 24.91 36.25 -40.43
C GLU A 255 25.98 36.93 -41.31
N SER A 256 26.60 36.23 -42.27
CA SER A 256 27.63 36.83 -43.13
C SER A 256 27.08 37.53 -44.38
N ILE A 257 25.77 37.53 -44.63
CA ILE A 257 25.14 38.14 -45.82
C ILE A 257 24.44 39.48 -45.49
N GLN A 258 24.33 39.86 -44.21
CA GLN A 258 23.71 41.14 -43.80
C GLN A 258 24.71 42.25 -43.44
N GLN A 259 26.02 42.06 -43.66
CA GLN A 259 27.06 43.06 -43.32
C GLN A 259 27.95 43.51 -44.50
N THR A 260 27.51 43.35 -45.74
CA THR A 260 28.09 43.99 -46.94
C THR A 260 27.00 44.58 -47.80
#